data_AF-A0A832QC31-F1
#
_entry.id   AF-A0A832QC31-F1
#
_cell.length_a   1.000
_cell.length_b   1.000
_cell.length_c   1.000
_cell.angle_alpha   90.00
_cell.angle_beta   90.00
_cell.angle_gamma   90.00
#
_symmetry.space_group_name_H-M   'P 1'
#
loop_
_entity.id
_entity.type
_entity.pdbx_description
1 polymer ?
#
loop_
_entity_poly.entity_id
_entity_poly.type
_entity_poly.pdbx_seq_one_letter_code
_entity_poly.pdbx_strand_id
1 'polypeptide(L)'
;VNIDYPEYDDVIEMTNKILMPKTKKLIKEIKEILIKALDGKIIKEGIKTVIIGRPNVGKSSLLNRLLDEEKAIVTNIAGTTRDTVEGLINLGGITLNIIDTAGIRETKDTVEKIGVEKSLKLLDEADLVLIVLDNSEKLTKIDLDILEKTKDKNNIVVINKIDLEGKIDRSKLKNRRIVELSALKNEGIEILEKEIKNIFNLGKIQAKNLTYISNARHISLLKQAEDSLKEALLAMEREEPIDMVEIDLKNAWHLLGEILGEEVHEELINELFSRFCLGK
;
A
#
# COMPACT_ATOMS: atom_id res chain seq x y z
N VAL A 1 13.25 22.52 -26.50
CA VAL A 1 13.40 23.24 -27.79
C VAL A 1 14.82 23.80 -27.82
N ASN A 2 15.79 22.95 -28.12
CA ASN A 2 17.18 23.37 -28.29
C ASN A 2 17.77 22.82 -29.60
N ILE A 3 16.92 22.23 -30.46
CA ILE A 3 17.39 21.40 -31.58
C ILE A 3 17.18 22.09 -32.95
N ASP A 4 16.30 23.10 -33.05
CA ASP A 4 15.88 23.59 -34.39
C ASP A 4 16.35 25.01 -34.78
N TYR A 5 16.93 25.82 -33.88
CA TYR A 5 17.25 27.22 -34.20
C TYR A 5 18.56 27.73 -33.53
N PRO A 6 19.73 27.43 -34.12
CA PRO A 6 21.04 27.88 -33.61
C PRO A 6 21.35 29.37 -33.85
N GLU A 7 20.46 30.13 -34.49
CA GLU A 7 20.69 31.54 -34.87
C GLU A 7 20.13 32.58 -33.87
N TYR A 8 19.54 32.15 -32.75
CA TYR A 8 18.98 33.05 -31.74
C TYR A 8 19.82 33.02 -30.46
N ASP A 9 20.62 34.06 -30.25
CA ASP A 9 21.48 34.26 -29.06
C ASP A 9 20.70 34.45 -27.74
N ASP A 10 19.37 34.52 -27.79
CA ASP A 10 18.48 34.75 -26.63
C ASP A 10 17.86 33.46 -26.06
N VAL A 11 18.24 32.27 -26.55
CA VAL A 11 17.70 30.99 -26.05
C VAL A 11 18.40 30.62 -24.74
N ILE A 12 17.63 30.55 -23.64
CA ILE A 12 18.13 30.06 -22.35
C ILE A 12 18.61 28.62 -22.55
N GLU A 13 19.93 28.41 -22.50
CA GLU A 13 20.50 27.08 -22.61
C GLU A 13 20.05 26.24 -21.42
N MET A 14 19.23 25.22 -21.69
CA MET A 14 18.78 24.30 -20.66
C MET A 14 19.95 23.42 -20.23
N THR A 15 20.46 23.68 -19.02
CA THR A 15 21.55 22.89 -18.42
C THR A 15 21.03 21.92 -17.36
N ASN A 16 21.80 20.86 -17.10
CA ASN A 16 21.56 19.93 -15.99
C ASN A 16 21.39 20.66 -14.65
N LYS A 17 22.09 21.78 -14.45
CA LYS A 17 21.97 22.64 -13.24
C LYS A 17 20.57 23.27 -13.08
N ILE A 18 19.90 23.60 -14.18
CA ILE A 18 18.57 24.19 -14.19
C ILE A 18 17.49 23.10 -14.04
N LEU A 19 17.69 21.96 -14.69
CA LEU A 19 16.71 20.87 -14.71
C LEU A 19 16.68 20.07 -13.42
N MET A 20 17.83 19.74 -12.85
CA MET A 20 17.95 18.89 -11.67
C MET A 20 17.05 19.33 -10.48
N PRO A 21 17.01 20.62 -10.05
CA PRO A 21 16.11 21.03 -8.98
C PRO A 21 14.63 20.92 -9.35
N LYS A 22 14.27 21.12 -10.62
CA LYS A 22 12.89 20.97 -11.11
C LYS A 22 12.48 19.49 -11.10
N THR A 23 13.34 18.59 -11.59
CA THR A 23 13.11 17.14 -11.56
C THR A 23 12.98 16.61 -10.14
N LYS A 24 13.85 17.04 -9.21
CA LYS A 24 13.73 16.68 -7.78
C LYS A 24 12.40 17.14 -7.18
N LYS A 25 11.92 18.33 -7.54
CA LYS A 25 10.61 18.84 -7.12
C LYS A 25 9.46 17.99 -7.68
N LEU A 26 9.49 17.66 -8.97
CA LEU A 26 8.46 16.82 -9.61
C LEU A 26 8.38 15.42 -8.99
N ILE A 27 9.52 14.78 -8.74
CA ILE A 27 9.57 13.48 -8.05
C ILE A 27 8.90 13.58 -6.68
N LYS A 28 9.14 14.66 -5.93
CA LYS A 28 8.51 14.87 -4.62
C LYS A 28 6.99 15.01 -4.74
N GLU A 29 6.50 15.80 -5.70
CA GLU A 29 5.07 15.99 -5.94
C GLU A 29 4.38 14.68 -6.35
N ILE A 30 4.98 13.91 -7.26
CA ILE A 30 4.49 12.58 -7.65
C ILE A 30 4.43 11.63 -6.45
N LYS A 31 5.46 11.61 -5.59
CA LYS A 31 5.45 10.81 -4.36
C LYS A 31 4.31 11.19 -3.42
N GLU A 32 4.05 12.48 -3.24
CA GLU A 32 2.93 12.96 -2.41
C GLU A 32 1.58 12.54 -3.00
N ILE A 33 1.44 12.53 -4.33
CA ILE A 33 0.24 12.03 -5.02
C ILE A 33 0.11 10.52 -4.85
N LEU A 34 1.19 9.76 -5.05
CA LEU A 34 1.22 8.30 -4.90
C LEU A 34 0.84 7.85 -3.50
N ILE A 35 1.32 8.53 -2.46
CA ILE A 35 0.93 8.26 -1.07
C ILE A 35 -0.59 8.40 -0.91
N LYS A 36 -1.16 9.52 -1.35
CA LYS A 36 -2.61 9.78 -1.28
C LYS A 36 -3.42 8.78 -2.12
N ALA A 37 -2.88 8.37 -3.26
CA ALA A 37 -3.50 7.43 -4.18
C ALA A 37 -3.57 6.01 -3.61
N LEU A 38 -2.47 5.56 -2.99
CA LEU A 38 -2.40 4.27 -2.30
C LEU A 38 -3.34 4.26 -1.09
N ASP A 39 -3.38 5.34 -0.33
CA ASP A 39 -4.34 5.51 0.77
C ASP A 39 -5.80 5.41 0.27
N GLY A 40 -6.12 6.04 -0.87
CA GLY A 40 -7.44 5.96 -1.50
C GLY A 40 -7.77 4.59 -2.09
N LYS A 41 -6.78 3.88 -2.63
CA LYS A 41 -6.91 2.49 -3.08
C LYS A 41 -7.26 1.58 -1.91
N ILE A 42 -6.57 1.72 -0.77
CA ILE A 42 -6.82 0.93 0.44
C ILE A 42 -8.24 1.13 0.97
N ILE A 43 -8.74 2.38 0.97
CA ILE A 43 -10.12 2.67 1.37
C ILE A 43 -11.13 2.00 0.44
N LYS A 44 -10.85 1.98 -0.87
CA LYS A 44 -11.77 1.48 -1.90
C LYS A 44 -11.76 -0.03 -2.03
N GLU A 45 -10.58 -0.65 -2.04
CA GLU A 45 -10.38 -2.08 -2.31
C GLU A 45 -10.26 -2.91 -1.03
N GLY A 46 -9.96 -2.29 0.12
CA GLY A 46 -9.64 -2.99 1.36
C GLY A 46 -8.17 -3.39 1.47
N ILE A 47 -7.78 -3.82 2.66
CA ILE A 47 -6.40 -4.23 3.00
C ILE A 47 -6.31 -5.75 2.91
N LYS A 48 -5.49 -6.25 1.98
CA LYS A 48 -5.22 -7.69 1.91
C LYS A 48 -4.48 -8.14 3.17
N THR A 49 -5.15 -8.94 3.99
CA THR A 49 -4.70 -9.27 5.34
C THR A 49 -4.51 -10.77 5.49
N VAL A 50 -3.33 -11.18 5.96
CA VAL A 50 -3.03 -12.56 6.34
C VAL A 50 -2.96 -12.68 7.86
N ILE A 51 -3.68 -13.64 8.43
CA ILE A 51 -3.58 -13.99 9.85
C ILE A 51 -2.71 -15.25 9.97
N ILE A 52 -1.57 -15.14 10.65
CA ILE A 52 -0.60 -16.22 10.80
C ILE A 52 -0.29 -16.48 12.28
N GLY A 53 0.02 -17.72 12.62
CA GLY A 53 0.37 -18.14 13.97
C GLY A 53 0.26 -19.65 14.10
N ARG A 54 0.95 -20.24 15.09
CA ARG A 54 0.87 -21.69 15.34
C ARG A 54 -0.58 -22.14 15.65
N PRO A 55 -0.91 -23.44 15.55
CA PRO A 55 -2.22 -23.95 15.96
C PRO A 55 -2.59 -23.53 17.40
N ASN A 56 -3.89 -23.36 17.69
CA ASN A 56 -4.41 -23.05 19.03
C ASN A 56 -4.05 -21.69 19.67
N VAL A 57 -3.32 -20.78 19.01
CA VAL A 57 -3.07 -19.40 19.52
C VAL A 57 -4.32 -18.51 19.56
N GLY A 58 -5.43 -18.98 19.01
CA GLY A 58 -6.71 -18.26 18.97
C GLY A 58 -6.91 -17.40 17.71
N LYS A 59 -6.30 -17.77 16.58
CA LYS A 59 -6.57 -17.15 15.27
C LYS A 59 -8.06 -17.17 14.92
N SER A 60 -8.72 -18.32 15.06
CA SER A 60 -10.15 -18.48 14.77
C SER A 60 -11.01 -17.65 15.72
N SER A 61 -10.64 -17.56 17.00
CA SER A 61 -11.33 -16.71 17.98
C SER A 61 -11.21 -15.23 17.60
N LEU A 62 -10.02 -14.78 17.22
CA LEU A 62 -9.79 -13.41 16.74
C LEU A 62 -10.62 -13.14 15.48
N LEU A 63 -10.55 -14.02 14.48
CA LEU A 63 -11.28 -13.86 13.23
C LEU A 63 -12.80 -13.81 13.45
N ASN A 64 -13.35 -14.71 14.26
CA ASN A 64 -14.77 -14.68 14.61
C ASN A 64 -15.14 -13.38 15.31
N ARG A 65 -14.29 -12.92 16.24
CA ARG A 65 -14.55 -11.68 16.95
C ARG A 65 -14.59 -10.48 16.02
N LEU A 66 -13.65 -10.42 15.08
CA LEU A 66 -13.59 -9.39 14.06
C LEU A 66 -14.78 -9.47 13.08
N LEU A 67 -15.29 -10.67 12.78
CA LEU A 67 -16.50 -10.84 11.95
C LEU A 67 -17.78 -10.40 12.68
N ASP A 68 -17.86 -10.61 13.99
CA ASP A 68 -19.03 -10.27 14.81
C ASP A 68 -19.13 -8.77 15.15
N GLU A 69 -18.00 -8.04 15.19
CA GLU A 69 -17.94 -6.67 15.71
C GLU A 69 -18.67 -5.62 14.87
N GLU A 70 -18.84 -5.76 13.54
CA GLU A 70 -19.87 -4.98 12.79
C GLU A 70 -19.97 -5.36 11.30
N LYS A 71 -21.18 -5.79 10.90
CA LYS A 71 -21.72 -5.96 9.53
C LYS A 71 -20.67 -6.14 8.43
N ALA A 72 -20.25 -7.38 8.21
CA ALA A 72 -19.87 -7.82 6.87
C ALA A 72 -21.04 -7.51 5.92
N ILE A 73 -20.93 -6.43 5.11
CA ILE A 73 -21.84 -6.25 3.99
C ILE A 73 -21.43 -7.31 2.98
N VAL A 74 -22.08 -8.45 3.07
CA VAL A 74 -21.94 -9.55 2.12
C VAL A 74 -22.56 -9.07 0.82
N THR A 75 -21.77 -8.49 -0.06
CA THR A 75 -22.18 -8.30 -1.44
C THR A 75 -22.08 -9.65 -2.13
N ASN A 76 -23.23 -10.32 -2.30
CA ASN A 76 -23.34 -11.39 -3.29
C ASN A 76 -23.24 -10.73 -4.67
N ILE A 77 -22.03 -10.53 -5.20
CA ILE A 77 -21.89 -10.28 -6.64
C ILE A 77 -22.06 -11.64 -7.32
N ALA A 78 -23.30 -11.98 -7.66
CA ALA A 78 -23.60 -13.16 -8.45
C ALA A 78 -22.91 -13.03 -9.81
N GLY A 79 -21.92 -13.88 -10.08
CA GLY A 79 -21.33 -14.01 -11.42
C GLY A 79 -19.81 -14.08 -11.54
N THR A 80 -19.01 -13.98 -10.48
CA THR A 80 -17.56 -14.14 -10.61
C THR A 80 -17.14 -15.59 -10.41
N THR A 81 -16.62 -16.20 -11.48
CA THR A 81 -15.95 -17.50 -11.43
C THR A 81 -14.47 -17.30 -11.15
N ARG A 82 -13.91 -18.20 -10.33
CA ARG A 82 -12.48 -18.56 -10.14
C ARG A 82 -11.62 -17.90 -9.06
N ASP A 83 -12.02 -16.82 -8.41
CA ASP A 83 -11.15 -16.23 -7.37
C ASP A 83 -11.57 -16.67 -5.96
N THR A 84 -10.57 -17.03 -5.17
CA THR A 84 -10.64 -17.44 -3.76
C THR A 84 -11.65 -16.62 -2.98
N VAL A 85 -12.56 -17.27 -2.26
CA VAL A 85 -13.51 -16.59 -1.37
C VAL A 85 -12.69 -15.79 -0.33
N GLU A 86 -12.71 -14.47 -0.44
CA GLU A 86 -12.05 -13.53 0.48
C GLU A 86 -13.01 -13.17 1.62
N GLY A 87 -12.49 -13.11 2.84
CA GLY A 87 -13.24 -12.71 4.01
C GLY A 87 -13.25 -11.21 4.15
N LEU A 88 -14.39 -10.55 3.99
CA LEU A 88 -14.48 -9.12 4.21
C LEU A 88 -14.85 -8.83 5.66
N ILE A 89 -13.92 -8.22 6.39
CA ILE A 89 -14.10 -7.75 7.76
C ILE A 89 -14.09 -6.22 7.75
N ASN A 90 -15.11 -5.59 8.32
CA ASN A 90 -15.09 -4.14 8.54
C ASN A 90 -14.70 -3.87 9.99
N LEU A 91 -13.55 -3.23 10.20
CA LEU A 91 -13.04 -2.86 11.51
C LEU A 91 -12.95 -1.33 11.60
N GLY A 92 -13.95 -0.71 12.22
CA GLY A 92 -14.00 0.75 12.42
C GLY A 92 -13.94 1.56 11.12
N GLY A 93 -14.57 1.08 10.06
CA GLY A 93 -14.61 1.70 8.73
C GLY A 93 -13.46 1.27 7.80
N ILE A 94 -12.56 0.39 8.27
CA ILE A 94 -11.48 -0.20 7.45
C ILE A 94 -11.93 -1.56 6.96
N THR A 95 -11.87 -1.79 5.65
CA THR A 95 -12.13 -3.12 5.09
C THR A 95 -10.84 -3.94 5.10
N LEU A 96 -10.84 -5.09 5.79
CA LEU A 96 -9.79 -6.09 5.73
C LEU A 96 -10.27 -7.26 4.85
N ASN A 97 -9.50 -7.56 3.81
CA ASN A 97 -9.74 -8.69 2.92
C ASN A 97 -8.87 -9.84 3.40
N ILE A 98 -9.44 -10.78 4.14
CA ILE A 98 -8.72 -11.95 4.65
C ILE A 98 -8.41 -12.87 3.47
N ILE A 99 -7.13 -12.94 3.12
CA ILE A 99 -6.63 -13.83 2.08
C ILE A 99 -6.66 -15.26 2.62
N ASP A 100 -7.22 -16.18 1.84
CA ASP A 100 -7.34 -17.62 2.12
C ASP A 100 -8.56 -18.09 2.93
N THR A 101 -9.75 -17.61 2.55
CA THR A 101 -10.99 -18.07 3.17
C THR A 101 -11.92 -18.76 2.19
N ALA A 102 -11.43 -19.81 1.53
CA ALA A 102 -12.31 -20.78 0.87
C ALA A 102 -13.28 -21.37 1.92
N GLY A 103 -14.39 -20.69 2.18
CA GLY A 103 -15.37 -21.06 3.20
C GLY A 103 -15.37 -20.25 4.49
N ILE A 104 -15.21 -18.91 4.48
CA ILE A 104 -15.68 -18.11 5.63
C ILE A 104 -17.17 -18.36 5.93
N ARG A 105 -17.94 -18.82 4.94
CA ARG A 105 -19.33 -19.24 5.09
C ARG A 105 -19.53 -20.64 5.68
N GLU A 106 -18.52 -21.51 5.66
CA GLU A 106 -18.68 -22.89 6.07
C GLU A 106 -17.58 -23.34 7.03
N THR A 107 -17.95 -23.38 8.31
CA THR A 107 -17.35 -24.15 9.41
C THR A 107 -16.19 -23.53 10.21
N LYS A 108 -16.21 -23.89 11.50
CA LYS A 108 -15.32 -23.48 12.60
C LYS A 108 -13.84 -23.87 12.42
N ASP A 109 -13.51 -24.64 11.39
CA ASP A 109 -12.23 -25.35 11.22
C ASP A 109 -11.30 -24.80 10.12
N THR A 110 -11.73 -23.82 9.32
CA THR A 110 -10.97 -23.42 8.13
C THR A 110 -9.72 -22.60 8.46
N VAL A 111 -9.77 -21.70 9.46
CA VAL A 111 -8.61 -20.87 9.87
C VAL A 111 -7.50 -21.69 10.54
N GLU A 112 -7.83 -22.78 11.24
CA GLU A 112 -6.80 -23.68 11.77
C GLU A 112 -6.14 -24.52 10.67
N LYS A 113 -6.90 -24.89 9.63
CA LYS A 113 -6.43 -25.72 8.51
C LYS A 113 -5.48 -25.02 7.54
N ILE A 114 -5.39 -23.69 7.58
CA ILE A 114 -4.47 -22.96 6.71
C ILE A 114 -3.02 -23.38 6.99
N GLY A 115 -2.66 -23.72 8.23
CA GLY A 115 -1.30 -24.15 8.56
C GLY A 115 -0.27 -23.03 8.32
N VAL A 116 0.84 -23.08 9.04
CA VAL A 116 1.84 -22.00 8.98
C VAL A 116 2.44 -21.89 7.58
N GLU A 117 2.71 -23.01 6.90
CA GLU A 117 3.34 -23.03 5.58
C GLU A 117 2.50 -22.39 4.47
N LYS A 118 1.17 -22.57 4.49
CA LYS A 118 0.30 -21.95 3.48
C LYS A 118 0.18 -20.45 3.71
N SER A 119 0.01 -20.02 4.95
CA SER A 119 0.03 -18.59 5.31
C SER A 119 1.35 -17.93 4.87
N LEU A 120 2.48 -18.63 5.01
CA LEU A 120 3.78 -18.12 4.56
C LEU A 120 3.86 -17.89 3.04
N LYS A 121 3.20 -18.72 2.23
CA LYS A 121 3.15 -18.53 0.76
C LYS A 121 2.34 -17.30 0.35
N LEU A 122 1.41 -16.87 1.18
CA LEU A 122 0.52 -15.74 0.92
C LEU A 122 1.09 -14.40 1.41
N LEU A 123 2.25 -14.41 2.08
CA LEU A 123 2.88 -13.19 2.60
C LEU A 123 3.29 -12.20 1.50
N ASP A 124 3.50 -12.67 0.28
CA ASP A 124 3.87 -11.81 -0.85
C ASP A 124 2.69 -11.05 -1.44
N GLU A 125 1.47 -11.55 -1.22
CA GLU A 125 0.24 -10.91 -1.67
C GLU A 125 -0.41 -10.03 -0.58
N ALA A 126 0.08 -10.13 0.66
CA ALA A 126 -0.49 -9.45 1.82
C ALA A 126 0.01 -8.01 1.98
N ASP A 127 -0.94 -7.08 2.12
CA ASP A 127 -0.68 -5.69 2.53
C ASP A 127 -0.44 -5.58 4.04
N LEU A 128 -1.06 -6.47 4.83
CA LEU A 128 -0.97 -6.54 6.29
C LEU A 128 -0.83 -7.99 6.78
N VAL A 129 0.05 -8.21 7.75
CA VAL A 129 0.23 -9.51 8.42
C VAL A 129 -0.10 -9.40 9.91
N LEU A 130 -1.12 -10.12 10.36
CA LEU A 130 -1.46 -10.25 11.78
C LEU A 130 -0.82 -11.52 12.33
N ILE A 131 0.19 -11.36 13.19
CA ILE A 131 0.93 -12.47 13.80
C ILE A 131 0.33 -12.75 15.16
N VAL A 132 -0.47 -13.81 15.27
CA VAL A 132 -1.16 -14.16 16.52
C VAL A 132 -0.29 -15.06 17.38
N LEU A 133 -0.02 -14.60 18.58
CA LEU A 133 0.73 -15.31 19.63
C LEU A 133 -0.17 -15.56 20.83
N ASP A 134 0.11 -16.61 21.60
CA ASP A 134 -0.63 -16.94 22.82
C ASP A 134 0.11 -16.44 24.05
N ASN A 135 -0.48 -15.50 24.79
CA ASN A 135 0.11 -14.94 26.01
C ASN A 135 0.39 -16.02 27.07
N SER A 136 -0.41 -17.09 27.13
CA SER A 136 -0.33 -18.14 28.16
C SER A 136 0.81 -19.13 27.98
N GLU A 137 1.55 -19.03 26.88
CA GLU A 137 2.67 -19.91 26.52
C GLU A 137 3.96 -19.11 26.28
N LYS A 138 5.11 -19.79 26.36
CA LYS A 138 6.39 -19.21 25.95
C LYS A 138 6.48 -19.20 24.42
N LEU A 139 7.21 -18.24 23.86
CA LEU A 139 7.50 -18.23 22.42
C LEU A 139 8.20 -19.52 21.99
N THR A 140 7.62 -20.19 21.00
CA THR A 140 8.18 -21.39 20.39
C THR A 140 9.12 -21.04 19.23
N LYS A 141 9.85 -22.03 18.71
CA LYS A 141 10.69 -21.84 17.51
C LYS A 141 9.86 -21.40 16.29
N ILE A 142 8.65 -21.95 16.14
CA ILE A 142 7.74 -21.59 15.05
C ILE A 142 7.35 -20.11 15.13
N ASP A 143 7.06 -19.62 16.34
CA ASP A 143 6.70 -18.20 16.54
C ASP A 143 7.87 -17.29 16.15
N LEU A 144 9.09 -17.63 16.55
CA LEU A 144 10.30 -16.88 16.20
C LEU A 144 10.57 -16.91 14.69
N ASP A 145 10.39 -18.06 14.04
CA ASP A 145 10.56 -18.20 12.59
C ASP A 145 9.52 -17.37 11.80
N ILE A 146 8.26 -17.33 12.26
CA ILE A 146 7.22 -16.46 11.66
C ILE A 146 7.63 -15.01 11.81
N LEU A 147 8.00 -14.58 13.02
CA LEU A 147 8.42 -13.21 13.31
C LEU A 147 9.57 -12.75 12.41
N GLU A 148 10.56 -13.62 12.20
CA GLU A 148 11.70 -13.31 11.33
C GLU A 148 11.29 -13.20 9.85
N LYS A 149 10.47 -14.14 9.36
CA LYS A 149 10.00 -14.14 7.96
C LYS A 149 9.11 -12.95 7.61
N THR A 150 8.45 -12.34 8.59
CA THR A 150 7.55 -11.21 8.37
C THR A 150 8.18 -9.85 8.70
N LYS A 151 9.47 -9.79 9.08
CA LYS A 151 10.10 -8.56 9.60
C LYS A 151 10.06 -7.36 8.65
N ASP A 152 10.14 -7.61 7.34
CA ASP A 152 10.17 -6.58 6.29
C ASP A 152 8.78 -6.29 5.72
N LYS A 153 7.73 -6.91 6.29
CA LYS A 153 6.33 -6.71 5.89
C LYS A 153 5.64 -5.77 6.88
N ASN A 154 4.57 -5.11 6.46
CA ASN A 154 3.66 -4.43 7.37
C ASN A 154 2.99 -5.48 8.28
N ASN A 155 3.46 -5.60 9.52
CA ASN A 155 2.96 -6.58 10.47
C ASN A 155 2.54 -5.95 11.80
N ILE A 156 1.60 -6.63 12.46
CA ILE A 156 1.21 -6.39 13.85
C ILE A 156 1.32 -7.72 14.58
N VAL A 157 2.06 -7.73 15.69
CA VAL A 157 2.11 -8.86 16.61
C VAL A 157 0.92 -8.75 17.56
N VAL A 158 -0.02 -9.67 17.42
CA VAL A 158 -1.21 -9.78 18.25
C VAL A 158 -0.94 -10.79 19.36
N ILE A 159 -0.69 -10.32 20.57
CA ILE A 159 -0.59 -11.17 21.76
C ILE A 159 -2.02 -11.41 22.27
N ASN A 160 -2.56 -12.57 21.94
CA ASN A 160 -3.91 -12.98 22.30
C ASN A 160 -3.94 -13.70 23.66
N LYS A 161 -5.14 -13.86 24.23
CA LYS A 161 -5.40 -14.52 25.52
C LYS A 161 -4.79 -13.80 26.72
N ILE A 162 -4.84 -12.47 26.73
CA ILE A 162 -4.34 -11.65 27.86
C ILE A 162 -5.13 -11.86 29.15
N ASP A 163 -6.31 -12.48 29.06
CA ASP A 163 -7.11 -12.94 30.20
C ASP A 163 -6.45 -14.11 30.96
N LEU A 164 -5.39 -14.71 30.41
CA LEU A 164 -4.58 -15.75 31.03
C LEU A 164 -3.23 -15.21 31.50
N GLU A 165 -2.61 -15.92 32.45
CA GLU A 165 -1.28 -15.57 32.97
C GLU A 165 -0.22 -15.54 31.86
N GLY A 166 0.49 -14.41 31.74
CA GLY A 166 1.44 -14.17 30.67
C GLY A 166 2.79 -14.89 30.85
N LYS A 167 3.18 -15.71 29.87
CA LYS A 167 4.47 -16.43 29.82
C LYS A 167 5.38 -15.98 28.67
N ILE A 168 4.90 -15.09 27.79
CA ILE A 168 5.72 -14.51 26.73
C ILE A 168 6.76 -13.54 27.31
N ASP A 169 8.01 -13.78 26.93
CA ASP A 169 9.11 -12.83 27.14
C ASP A 169 9.03 -11.70 26.09
N ARG A 170 8.47 -10.56 26.49
CA ARG A 170 8.30 -9.37 25.63
C ARG A 170 9.63 -8.79 25.15
N SER A 171 10.75 -9.06 25.83
CA SER A 171 12.06 -8.57 25.40
C SER A 171 12.47 -9.10 24.02
N LYS A 172 11.93 -10.24 23.60
CA LYS A 172 12.13 -10.85 22.28
C LYS A 172 11.29 -10.22 21.18
N LEU A 173 10.33 -9.37 21.53
CA LEU A 173 9.43 -8.69 20.60
C LEU A 173 9.76 -7.19 20.46
N LYS A 174 10.93 -6.76 20.94
CA LYS A 174 11.39 -5.37 20.85
C LYS A 174 11.34 -4.87 19.40
N ASN A 175 10.99 -3.60 19.23
CA ASN A 175 10.87 -2.90 17.95
C ASN A 175 9.77 -3.42 17.01
N ARG A 176 8.83 -4.23 17.52
CA ARG A 176 7.64 -4.65 16.78
C ARG A 176 6.42 -3.87 17.24
N ARG A 177 5.45 -3.71 16.35
CA ARG A 177 4.11 -3.21 16.69
C ARG A 177 3.37 -4.34 17.41
N ILE A 178 3.07 -4.14 18.69
CA ILE A 178 2.42 -5.15 19.53
C ILE A 178 1.04 -4.64 19.92
N VAL A 179 0.04 -5.49 19.74
CA VAL A 179 -1.30 -5.32 20.30
C VAL A 179 -1.58 -6.49 21.23
N GLU A 180 -1.84 -6.18 22.48
CA GLU A 180 -2.27 -7.15 23.49
C GLU A 180 -3.81 -7.16 23.52
N LEU A 181 -4.43 -8.32 23.33
CA LEU A 181 -5.89 -8.45 23.28
C LEU A 181 -6.39 -9.78 23.84
N SER A 182 -7.67 -9.82 24.21
CA SER A 182 -8.39 -11.07 24.45
C SER A 182 -9.55 -11.18 23.47
N ALA A 183 -9.37 -12.02 22.44
CA ALA A 183 -10.44 -12.28 21.48
C ALA A 183 -11.68 -12.91 22.16
N LEU A 184 -11.49 -13.62 23.28
CA LEU A 184 -12.57 -14.24 24.04
C LEU A 184 -13.37 -13.22 24.87
N LYS A 185 -12.69 -12.22 25.44
CA LYS A 185 -13.30 -11.20 26.30
C LYS A 185 -13.69 -9.91 25.56
N ASN A 186 -13.31 -9.80 24.29
CA ASN A 186 -13.41 -8.58 23.50
C ASN A 186 -12.66 -7.39 24.09
N GLU A 187 -11.42 -7.61 24.48
CA GLU A 187 -10.57 -6.57 25.03
C GLU A 187 -9.44 -6.28 24.05
N GLY A 188 -9.20 -5.01 23.69
CA GLY A 188 -8.08 -4.59 22.86
C GLY A 188 -8.30 -4.65 21.34
N ILE A 189 -9.53 -4.91 20.88
CA ILE A 189 -9.88 -4.87 19.44
C ILE A 189 -9.79 -3.43 18.89
N GLU A 190 -10.20 -2.46 19.69
CA GLU A 190 -10.09 -1.03 19.40
C GLU A 190 -8.63 -0.56 19.26
N ILE A 191 -7.71 -1.20 19.99
CA ILE A 191 -6.27 -0.94 19.87
C ILE A 191 -5.75 -1.51 18.55
N LEU A 192 -6.20 -2.71 18.17
CA LEU A 192 -5.88 -3.30 16.87
C LEU A 192 -6.36 -2.41 15.72
N GLU A 193 -7.61 -1.92 15.79
CA GLU A 193 -8.15 -0.97 14.83
C GLU A 193 -7.27 0.29 14.69
N LYS A 194 -6.94 0.91 15.83
CA LYS A 194 -6.11 2.12 15.85
C LYS A 194 -4.73 1.89 15.23
N GLU A 195 -4.10 0.77 15.55
CA GLU A 195 -2.79 0.43 14.99
C GLU A 195 -2.88 0.21 13.47
N ILE A 196 -3.91 -0.48 12.98
CA ILE A 196 -4.14 -0.62 11.54
C ILE A 196 -4.31 0.76 10.87
N LYS A 197 -5.11 1.66 11.45
CA LYS A 197 -5.24 3.04 10.96
C LYS A 197 -3.90 3.79 10.93
N ASN A 198 -3.03 3.56 11.91
CA ASN A 198 -1.71 4.17 11.98
C ASN A 198 -0.78 3.63 10.89
N ILE A 199 -0.77 2.31 10.64
CA ILE A 199 0.06 1.70 9.59
C ILE A 199 -0.27 2.27 8.22
N PHE A 200 -1.56 2.45 7.94
CA PHE A 200 -2.05 2.88 6.63
C PHE A 200 -2.44 4.37 6.60
N ASN A 201 -2.04 5.17 7.60
CA ASN A 201 -2.32 6.60 7.71
C ASN A 201 -3.79 7.03 7.51
N LEU A 202 -4.75 6.13 7.77
CA LEU A 202 -6.17 6.31 7.44
C LEU A 202 -6.87 7.41 8.27
N GLY A 203 -6.24 7.88 9.36
CA GLY A 203 -6.79 8.94 10.23
C GLY A 203 -6.57 10.38 9.74
N LYS A 204 -5.73 10.61 8.72
CA LYS A 204 -5.42 11.97 8.21
C LYS A 204 -6.19 12.35 6.94
N ILE A 205 -7.00 11.45 6.44
CA ILE A 205 -7.62 11.57 5.13
C ILE A 205 -8.93 12.34 5.28
N GLN A 206 -8.89 13.65 5.06
CA GLN A 206 -10.12 14.42 4.85
C GLN A 206 -10.75 13.99 3.52
N ALA A 207 -11.99 13.51 3.59
CA ALA A 207 -12.76 12.85 2.54
C ALA A 207 -13.06 13.68 1.27
N LYS A 208 -12.44 14.85 1.05
CA LYS A 208 -12.83 15.75 -0.03
C LYS A 208 -12.16 15.53 -1.39
N ASN A 209 -11.06 14.77 -1.50
CA ASN A 209 -10.33 14.62 -2.77
C ASN A 209 -9.92 13.17 -3.13
N LEU A 210 -10.60 12.16 -2.58
CA LEU A 210 -10.25 10.73 -2.79
C LEU A 210 -10.65 10.16 -4.16
N THR A 211 -11.45 10.89 -4.94
CA THR A 211 -12.17 10.30 -6.08
C THR A 211 -11.33 10.17 -7.35
N TYR A 212 -10.23 10.92 -7.50
CA TYR A 212 -9.52 11.02 -8.79
C TYR A 212 -8.35 10.06 -9.00
N ILE A 213 -7.72 9.53 -7.94
CA ILE A 213 -6.45 8.77 -8.07
C ILE A 213 -6.48 7.47 -7.26
N SER A 214 -7.57 6.69 -7.35
CA SER A 214 -7.66 5.35 -6.72
C SER A 214 -7.60 4.21 -7.73
N ASN A 215 -7.40 4.50 -9.03
CA ASN A 215 -7.32 3.47 -10.07
C ASN A 215 -5.93 2.83 -10.09
N ALA A 216 -5.86 1.50 -9.98
CA ALA A 216 -4.62 0.72 -10.12
C ALA A 216 -3.82 1.07 -11.39
N ARG A 217 -4.51 1.40 -12.50
CA ARG A 217 -3.88 1.90 -13.73
C ARG A 217 -3.14 3.21 -13.49
N HIS A 218 -3.77 4.20 -12.87
CA HIS A 218 -3.17 5.52 -12.63
C HIS A 218 -2.00 5.42 -11.65
N ILE A 219 -2.10 4.57 -10.63
CA ILE A 219 -1.00 4.29 -9.70
C ILE A 219 0.20 3.68 -10.45
N SER A 220 -0.05 2.74 -11.37
CA SER A 220 1.00 2.14 -12.20
C SER A 220 1.69 3.18 -13.08
N LEU A 221 0.92 4.03 -13.76
CA LEU A 221 1.44 5.10 -14.62
C LEU A 221 2.26 6.13 -13.81
N LEU A 222 1.78 6.52 -12.63
CA LEU A 222 2.52 7.42 -11.72
C LEU A 222 3.86 6.83 -11.26
N LYS A 223 3.91 5.52 -10.94
CA LYS A 223 5.15 4.84 -10.58
C LYS A 223 6.15 4.82 -11.74
N GLN A 224 5.69 4.46 -12.94
CA GLN A 224 6.52 4.46 -14.14
C GLN A 224 7.05 5.88 -14.47
N ALA A 225 6.23 6.91 -14.27
CA ALA A 225 6.64 8.30 -14.44
C ALA A 225 7.69 8.70 -13.39
N GLU A 226 7.48 8.32 -12.11
CA GLU A 226 8.46 8.54 -11.04
C GLU A 226 9.80 7.89 -11.37
N ASP A 227 9.80 6.64 -11.85
CA ASP A 227 10.99 5.90 -12.19
C ASP A 227 11.73 6.53 -13.39
N SER A 228 11.00 6.96 -14.41
CA SER A 228 11.58 7.72 -15.53
C SER A 228 12.24 9.03 -15.05
N LEU A 229 11.60 9.78 -14.16
CA LEU A 229 12.21 10.99 -13.59
C LEU A 229 13.46 10.70 -12.75
N LYS A 230 13.53 9.54 -12.09
CA LYS A 230 14.74 9.11 -11.36
C LYS A 230 15.88 8.78 -12.31
N GLU A 231 15.60 8.10 -13.43
CA GLU A 231 16.61 7.86 -14.47
C GLU A 231 17.12 9.16 -15.07
N ALA A 232 16.23 10.10 -15.40
CA ALA A 232 16.61 11.45 -15.84
C ALA A 232 17.52 12.15 -14.83
N LEU A 233 17.20 12.03 -13.53
CA LEU A 233 17.99 12.62 -12.46
C LEU A 233 19.38 11.97 -12.33
N LEU A 234 19.46 10.64 -12.44
CA LEU A 234 20.73 9.90 -12.43
C LEU A 234 21.61 10.29 -13.61
N ALA A 235 21.04 10.43 -14.81
CA ALA A 235 21.74 10.90 -16.00
C ALA A 235 22.30 12.33 -15.81
N MET A 236 21.50 13.25 -15.23
CA MET A 236 21.97 14.59 -14.88
C MET A 236 23.12 14.57 -13.86
N GLU A 237 23.04 13.69 -12.84
CA GLU A 237 24.08 13.54 -11.80
C GLU A 237 25.38 12.93 -12.36
N ARG A 238 25.29 12.15 -13.45
CA ARG A 238 26.43 11.61 -14.20
C ARG A 238 26.98 12.58 -15.26
N GLU A 239 26.43 13.80 -15.33
CA GLU A 239 26.79 14.80 -16.33
C GLU A 239 26.60 14.31 -17.79
N GLU A 240 25.62 13.43 -18.00
CA GLU A 240 25.29 12.95 -19.35
C GLU A 240 24.72 14.09 -20.22
N PRO A 241 24.85 13.96 -21.56
CA PRO A 241 24.30 14.94 -22.50
C PRO A 241 22.81 15.16 -22.29
N ILE A 242 22.37 16.41 -22.47
CA ILE A 242 20.97 16.82 -22.26
C ILE A 242 19.98 16.00 -23.11
N ASP A 243 20.42 15.54 -24.28
CA ASP A 243 19.61 14.73 -25.19
C ASP A 243 19.25 13.37 -24.59
N MET A 244 20.13 12.77 -23.79
CA MET A 244 19.83 11.52 -23.07
C MET A 244 18.83 11.77 -21.95
N VAL A 245 19.05 12.86 -21.19
CA VAL A 245 18.16 13.29 -20.11
C VAL A 245 16.74 13.60 -20.64
N GLU A 246 16.64 14.16 -21.84
CA GLU A 246 15.36 14.52 -22.47
C GLU A 246 14.48 13.30 -22.73
N ILE A 247 15.06 12.14 -23.06
CA ILE A 247 14.32 10.90 -23.34
C ILE A 247 13.45 10.52 -22.14
N ASP A 248 14.06 10.46 -20.96
CA ASP A 248 13.40 10.07 -19.73
C ASP A 248 12.36 11.12 -19.26
N LEU A 249 12.65 12.41 -19.46
CA LEU A 249 11.70 13.49 -19.18
C LEU A 249 10.47 13.41 -20.10
N LYS A 250 10.66 13.13 -21.39
CA LYS A 250 9.58 12.92 -22.36
C LYS A 250 8.76 11.68 -22.02
N ASN A 251 9.40 10.61 -21.58
CA ASN A 251 8.69 9.40 -21.16
C ASN A 251 7.81 9.67 -19.92
N ALA A 252 8.36 10.33 -18.89
CA ALA A 252 7.59 10.73 -17.73
C ALA A 252 6.40 11.62 -18.10
N TRP A 253 6.60 12.58 -19.01
CA TRP A 253 5.52 13.44 -19.53
C TRP A 253 4.41 12.64 -20.20
N HIS A 254 4.75 11.70 -21.09
CA HIS A 254 3.78 10.88 -21.80
C HIS A 254 2.93 10.04 -20.83
N LEU A 255 3.58 9.38 -19.87
CA LEU A 255 2.91 8.59 -18.83
C LEU A 255 1.96 9.43 -17.96
N LEU A 256 2.33 10.68 -17.66
CA LEU A 256 1.43 11.61 -16.96
C LEU A 256 0.27 12.07 -17.84
N GLY A 257 0.49 12.27 -19.14
CA GLY A 257 -0.56 12.57 -20.11
C GLY A 257 -1.62 11.47 -20.21
N GLU A 258 -1.20 10.20 -20.21
CA GLU A 258 -2.13 9.05 -20.23
C GLU A 258 -3.08 9.00 -19.03
N ILE A 259 -2.68 9.57 -17.89
CA ILE A 259 -3.53 9.66 -16.68
C ILE A 259 -4.66 10.67 -16.90
N LEU A 260 -4.38 11.76 -17.62
CA LEU A 260 -5.32 12.86 -17.87
C LEU A 260 -6.25 12.58 -19.06
N GLY A 261 -5.85 11.70 -19.98
CA GLY A 261 -6.62 11.32 -21.17
C GLY A 261 -6.26 12.15 -22.41
N GLU A 262 -6.71 11.69 -23.59
CA GLU A 262 -6.37 12.30 -24.89
C GLU A 262 -6.90 13.74 -25.03
N GLU A 263 -8.04 14.07 -24.43
CA GLU A 263 -8.62 15.43 -24.49
C GLU A 263 -7.74 16.48 -23.79
N VAL A 264 -6.96 16.08 -22.76
CA VAL A 264 -6.09 16.98 -22.01
C VAL A 264 -4.73 17.19 -22.71
N HIS A 265 -4.38 16.29 -23.64
CA HIS A 265 -3.18 16.44 -24.46
C HIS A 265 -3.25 17.69 -25.35
N GLU A 266 -4.42 18.01 -25.91
CA GLU A 266 -4.63 19.23 -26.71
C GLU A 266 -4.56 20.51 -25.85
N GLU A 267 -5.14 20.50 -24.66
CA GLU A 267 -5.07 21.65 -23.74
C GLU A 267 -3.65 21.92 -23.22
N LEU A 268 -2.86 20.88 -22.96
CA LEU A 268 -1.46 21.01 -22.57
C LEU A 268 -0.58 21.52 -23.71
N ILE A 269 -0.85 21.10 -24.93
CA ILE A 269 -0.23 21.66 -26.13
C ILE A 269 -0.57 23.16 -26.24
N ASN A 270 -1.84 23.52 -26.04
CA ASN A 270 -2.28 24.91 -26.06
C ASN A 270 -1.64 25.75 -24.94
N GLU A 271 -1.47 25.22 -23.74
CA GLU A 271 -0.80 25.90 -22.62
C GLU A 271 0.72 26.01 -22.80
N LEU A 272 1.35 25.05 -23.49
CA LEU A 272 2.74 25.18 -23.92
C LEU A 272 2.85 26.34 -24.91
N PHE A 273 2.02 26.35 -25.96
CA PHE A 273 2.02 27.43 -26.96
C PHE A 273 1.54 28.78 -26.41
N SER A 274 0.73 28.82 -25.35
CA SER A 274 0.34 30.09 -24.69
C SER A 274 1.51 30.75 -23.98
N ARG A 275 2.47 29.96 -23.48
CA ARG A 275 3.70 30.41 -22.82
C ARG A 275 4.83 30.71 -23.79
N PHE A 276 4.80 30.08 -24.96
CA PHE A 276 5.59 30.48 -26.13
C PHE A 276 4.79 31.50 -26.92
N CYS A 277 4.69 32.75 -26.46
CA CYS A 277 4.28 33.85 -27.33
C CYS A 277 5.24 33.90 -28.53
N LEU A 278 4.92 33.18 -29.60
CA LEU A 278 5.45 33.44 -30.92
C LEU A 278 4.92 34.83 -31.26
N GLY A 279 5.84 35.79 -31.32
CA GLY A 279 5.55 37.17 -31.65
C GLY A 279 4.66 37.26 -32.89
N LYS A 280 3.84 38.31 -32.92
CA LYS A 280 3.23 38.79 -34.16
C LYS A 280 4.29 39.01 -35.23
#